data_AF-A0A661BJ50-F1
#
_entry.id   AF-A0A661BJ50-F1
#
_cell.length_a   1.000
_cell.length_b   1.000
_cell.length_c   1.000
_cell.angle_alpha   90.00
_cell.angle_beta   90.00
_cell.angle_gamma   90.00
#
_symmetry.space_group_name_H-M   'P 1'
#
loop_
_entity.id
_entity.type
_entity.pdbx_description
1 polymer ?
#
loop_
_entity_poly.entity_id
_entity_poly.type
_entity_poly.pdbx_seq_one_letter_code
_entity_poly.pdbx_strand_id
1 'polypeptide(L)'
;MNMIDVLKDECIALNRSYSNKVEVLEDITKLAKECSVFKDIESDRIFNALSKREKLTTTGFGNGIAIPHCQLDEVKEFVVGLITVPDGVDFNALDGKKVKLIIFIIGPTEETNKHIKILSEISRALRIPGVVQELVAARDKQILKETFLKNIRDNILVEDSDKKRIIQVFVQDSDKMKAILEELLSLNPSSLIVLDGENAHNYLVKIPLLAGFWRDNKRDYCKIILATISKKLSNEAIRRIKQISDDINEPNNMLIIVQDVVYITGEIEF
;
A
#
# COMPACT_ATOMS: atom_id res chain seq x y z
N MET A 1 -3.02 11.67 3.20
CA MET A 1 -4.22 11.97 2.40
C MET A 1 -5.14 10.79 2.52
N ASN A 2 -6.37 11.01 2.97
CA ASN A 2 -7.38 9.99 3.15
C ASN A 2 -8.32 9.99 1.92
N MET A 3 -8.77 8.83 1.45
CA MET A 3 -9.72 8.74 0.33
C MET A 3 -11.00 9.56 0.59
N ILE A 4 -11.38 9.69 1.87
CA ILE A 4 -12.52 10.49 2.33
C ILE A 4 -12.39 11.96 1.93
N ASP A 5 -11.17 12.51 1.94
CA ASP A 5 -10.94 13.94 1.71
C ASP A 5 -11.15 14.31 0.23
N VAL A 6 -10.84 13.36 -0.66
CA VAL A 6 -10.86 13.53 -2.11
C VAL A 6 -12.17 13.06 -2.75
N LEU A 7 -12.91 12.14 -2.11
CA LEU A 7 -14.21 11.68 -2.59
C LEU A 7 -15.30 12.72 -2.28
N LYS A 8 -15.84 13.36 -3.33
CA LYS A 8 -16.81 14.46 -3.19
C LYS A 8 -18.24 13.97 -3.43
N ASP A 9 -19.18 14.38 -2.57
CA ASP A 9 -20.57 13.90 -2.60
C ASP A 9 -21.33 14.37 -3.85
N GLU A 10 -21.00 15.56 -4.34
CA GLU A 10 -21.50 16.15 -5.57
C GLU A 10 -21.11 15.31 -6.80
N CYS A 11 -19.97 14.61 -6.70
CA CYS A 11 -19.38 13.78 -7.74
C CYS A 11 -19.85 12.31 -7.69
N ILE A 12 -20.88 12.00 -6.89
CA ILE A 12 -21.46 10.64 -6.79
C ILE A 12 -22.81 10.60 -7.52
N ALA A 13 -22.94 9.69 -8.47
CA ALA A 13 -24.16 9.45 -9.24
C ALA A 13 -24.49 7.95 -9.31
N LEU A 14 -25.79 7.61 -9.29
CA LEU A 14 -26.26 6.24 -9.36
C LEU A 14 -27.12 6.02 -10.58
N ASN A 15 -27.12 4.77 -11.06
CA ASN A 15 -28.05 4.25 -12.05
C ASN A 15 -28.13 5.12 -13.30
N ARG A 16 -26.97 5.63 -13.74
CA ARG A 16 -26.84 6.37 -14.98
C ARG A 16 -26.92 5.41 -16.17
N SER A 17 -27.33 5.95 -17.30
CA SER A 17 -27.36 5.25 -18.59
C SER A 17 -26.70 6.15 -19.62
N TYR A 18 -25.84 5.55 -20.44
CA TYR A 18 -25.08 6.25 -21.47
C TYR A 18 -25.05 5.39 -22.74
N SER A 19 -25.14 6.05 -23.88
CA SER A 19 -25.07 5.40 -25.19
C SER A 19 -23.63 5.10 -25.59
N ASN A 20 -22.69 5.93 -25.16
CA ASN A 20 -21.30 5.86 -25.56
C ASN A 20 -20.36 6.52 -24.53
N LYS A 21 -19.06 6.32 -24.74
CA LYS A 21 -17.98 6.89 -23.93
C LYS A 21 -17.98 8.42 -23.84
N VAL A 22 -18.41 9.14 -24.88
CA VAL A 22 -18.38 10.61 -24.89
C VAL A 22 -19.40 11.15 -23.89
N GLU A 23 -20.61 10.60 -23.87
CA GLU A 23 -21.65 10.97 -22.89
C GLU A 23 -21.19 10.75 -21.44
N VAL A 24 -20.39 9.72 -21.19
CA VAL A 24 -19.78 9.51 -19.86
C VAL A 24 -18.85 10.66 -19.49
N LEU A 25 -17.96 11.08 -20.40
CA LEU A 25 -17.02 12.18 -20.13
C LEU A 25 -17.74 13.53 -19.97
N GLU A 26 -18.85 13.73 -20.69
CA GLU A 26 -19.72 14.89 -20.52
C GLU A 26 -20.41 14.90 -19.15
N ASP A 27 -20.94 13.76 -18.69
CA ASP A 27 -21.57 13.68 -17.36
C ASP A 27 -20.54 13.82 -16.23
N ILE A 28 -19.33 13.28 -16.39
CA ILE A 28 -18.22 13.54 -15.44
C ILE A 28 -17.93 15.03 -15.36
N THR A 29 -17.88 15.73 -16.50
CA THR A 29 -17.67 17.18 -16.54
C THR A 29 -18.78 17.93 -15.79
N LYS A 30 -20.05 17.54 -16.00
CA LYS A 30 -21.20 18.13 -15.30
C LYS A 30 -21.10 17.92 -13.78
N LEU A 31 -20.84 16.68 -13.35
CA LEU A 31 -20.67 16.35 -11.92
C LEU A 31 -19.49 17.10 -11.30
N ALA A 32 -18.38 17.22 -12.01
CA ALA A 32 -17.22 17.99 -11.54
C ALA A 32 -17.59 19.47 -11.32
N LYS A 33 -18.39 20.08 -12.21
CA LYS A 33 -18.81 21.48 -12.08
C LYS A 33 -19.69 21.76 -10.86
N GLU A 34 -20.38 20.76 -10.31
CA GLU A 34 -21.12 20.88 -9.05
C GLU A 34 -20.18 20.98 -7.84
N CYS A 35 -18.94 20.51 -7.95
CA CYS A 35 -17.95 20.59 -6.90
C CYS A 35 -17.27 21.98 -6.88
N SER A 36 -17.16 22.57 -5.68
CA SER A 36 -16.55 23.87 -5.47
C SER A 36 -15.12 23.99 -6.01
N VAL A 37 -14.37 22.88 -6.07
CA VAL A 37 -13.00 22.81 -6.60
C VAL A 37 -12.92 23.23 -8.07
N PHE A 38 -13.99 23.00 -8.86
CA PHE A 38 -14.00 23.26 -10.29
C PHE A 38 -14.93 24.42 -10.69
N LYS A 39 -15.43 25.19 -9.72
CA LYS A 39 -16.42 26.25 -9.96
C LYS A 39 -15.93 27.31 -10.97
N ASP A 40 -14.66 27.68 -10.89
CA ASP A 40 -14.05 28.72 -11.73
C ASP A 40 -13.34 28.17 -12.98
N ILE A 41 -13.45 26.86 -13.24
CA ILE A 41 -12.84 26.21 -14.41
C ILE A 41 -13.92 25.99 -15.47
N GLU A 42 -13.64 26.40 -16.71
CA GLU A 42 -14.56 26.19 -17.83
C GLU A 42 -14.84 24.70 -18.07
N SER A 43 -16.11 24.35 -18.33
CA SER A 43 -16.51 22.94 -18.57
C SER A 43 -15.74 22.31 -19.72
N ASP A 44 -15.53 23.07 -20.80
CA ASP A 44 -14.76 22.62 -21.97
C ASP A 44 -13.31 22.29 -21.59
N ARG A 45 -12.72 22.98 -20.62
CA ARG A 45 -11.36 22.71 -20.17
C ARG A 45 -11.26 21.32 -19.53
N ILE A 46 -12.21 20.98 -18.66
CA ILE A 46 -12.29 19.68 -17.98
C ILE A 46 -12.54 18.57 -19.00
N PHE A 47 -13.57 18.74 -19.85
CA PHE A 47 -13.93 17.76 -20.87
C PHE A 47 -12.78 17.49 -21.85
N ASN A 48 -12.10 18.55 -22.32
CA ASN A 48 -10.97 18.40 -23.23
C ASN A 48 -9.78 17.70 -22.57
N ALA A 49 -9.51 17.95 -21.28
CA ALA A 49 -8.45 17.27 -20.54
C ALA A 49 -8.73 15.77 -20.40
N LEU A 50 -9.97 15.40 -20.02
CA LEU A 50 -10.41 14.00 -19.95
C LEU A 50 -10.33 13.32 -21.32
N SER A 51 -10.90 13.96 -22.35
CA SER A 51 -10.91 13.45 -23.72
C SER A 51 -9.51 13.27 -24.28
N LYS A 52 -8.60 14.22 -24.02
CA LYS A 52 -7.19 14.12 -24.43
C LYS A 52 -6.51 12.92 -23.78
N ARG A 53 -6.75 12.68 -22.48
CA ARG A 53 -6.18 11.52 -21.77
C ARG A 53 -6.75 10.20 -22.29
N GLU A 54 -8.06 10.13 -22.53
CA GLU A 54 -8.73 8.93 -23.01
C GLU A 54 -8.30 8.55 -24.44
N LYS A 55 -7.98 9.55 -25.29
CA LYS A 55 -7.45 9.33 -26.65
C LYS A 55 -6.07 8.69 -26.69
N LEU A 56 -5.24 8.84 -25.65
CA LEU A 56 -3.91 8.23 -25.62
C LEU A 56 -4.03 6.70 -25.52
N THR A 57 -4.84 6.25 -24.57
CA THR A 57 -5.18 4.84 -24.36
C THR A 57 -6.42 4.82 -23.48
N THR A 58 -7.30 3.86 -23.73
CA THR A 58 -8.53 3.75 -22.97
C THR A 58 -8.26 3.66 -21.46
N THR A 59 -9.11 4.32 -20.68
CA THR A 59 -9.14 4.16 -19.22
C THR A 59 -10.15 3.10 -18.75
N GLY A 60 -10.78 2.37 -19.69
CA GLY A 60 -11.55 1.17 -19.41
C GLY A 60 -10.63 0.03 -18.97
N PHE A 61 -10.43 -0.09 -17.67
CA PHE A 61 -9.50 -1.04 -17.06
C PHE A 61 -9.88 -2.51 -17.30
N GLY A 62 -11.17 -2.79 -17.52
CA GLY A 62 -11.73 -4.13 -17.66
C GLY A 62 -12.51 -4.54 -16.41
N ASN A 63 -13.10 -5.74 -16.42
CA ASN A 63 -13.95 -6.27 -15.35
C ASN A 63 -15.14 -5.35 -14.98
N GLY A 64 -15.67 -4.64 -15.98
CA GLY A 64 -16.77 -3.71 -15.77
C GLY A 64 -16.37 -2.36 -15.15
N ILE A 65 -15.09 -2.00 -15.16
CA ILE A 65 -14.58 -0.77 -14.54
C ILE A 65 -13.95 0.16 -15.59
N ALA A 66 -14.22 1.47 -15.47
CA ALA A 66 -13.39 2.52 -16.07
C ALA A 66 -12.89 3.50 -15.01
N ILE A 67 -11.68 4.03 -15.23
CA ILE A 67 -11.09 5.05 -14.35
C ILE A 67 -10.67 6.29 -15.17
N PRO A 68 -11.63 7.08 -15.71
CA PRO A 68 -11.30 8.29 -16.45
C PRO A 68 -10.57 9.28 -15.54
N HIS A 69 -9.41 9.76 -15.96
CA HIS A 69 -8.63 10.67 -15.14
C HIS A 69 -7.99 11.76 -15.98
N CYS A 70 -7.73 12.91 -15.37
CA CYS A 70 -6.95 13.97 -16.01
C CYS A 70 -6.27 14.85 -14.94
N GLN A 71 -5.36 15.71 -15.41
CA GLN A 71 -4.74 16.73 -14.60
C GLN A 71 -5.02 18.11 -15.19
N LEU A 72 -5.15 19.10 -14.32
CA LEU A 72 -5.39 20.50 -14.65
C LEU A 72 -4.45 21.36 -13.80
N ASP A 73 -3.85 22.38 -14.40
CA ASP A 73 -2.90 23.28 -13.73
C ASP A 73 -3.63 24.22 -12.75
N GLU A 74 -4.90 24.51 -13.05
CA GLU A 74 -5.77 25.42 -12.32
C GLU A 74 -6.29 24.80 -11.00
N VAL A 75 -6.16 23.48 -10.84
CA VAL A 75 -6.73 22.70 -9.75
C VAL A 75 -5.69 22.45 -8.67
N LYS A 76 -6.02 22.73 -7.41
CA LYS A 76 -5.10 22.57 -6.27
C LYS A 76 -5.29 21.28 -5.47
N GLU A 77 -6.43 20.62 -5.63
CA GLU A 77 -6.84 19.46 -4.84
C GLU A 77 -7.34 18.33 -5.74
N PHE A 78 -7.13 17.09 -5.32
CA PHE A 78 -7.70 15.94 -6.02
C PHE A 78 -9.19 15.79 -5.71
N VAL A 79 -9.96 15.48 -6.73
CA VAL A 79 -11.37 15.07 -6.63
C VAL A 79 -11.54 13.70 -7.25
N VAL A 80 -12.18 12.83 -6.49
CA VAL A 80 -12.63 11.50 -6.90
C VAL A 80 -14.15 11.49 -6.93
N GLY A 81 -14.72 10.87 -7.96
CA GLY A 81 -16.16 10.66 -8.10
C GLY A 81 -16.51 9.23 -8.46
N LEU A 82 -17.77 8.86 -8.23
CA LEU A 82 -18.29 7.50 -8.44
C LEU A 82 -19.56 7.55 -9.28
N ILE A 83 -19.65 6.71 -10.29
CA ILE A 83 -20.86 6.59 -11.12
C ILE A 83 -21.18 5.11 -11.36
N THR A 84 -22.42 4.70 -11.05
CA THR A 84 -22.91 3.36 -11.40
C THR A 84 -23.74 3.37 -12.68
N VAL A 85 -23.52 2.35 -13.53
CA VAL A 85 -24.15 2.16 -14.84
C VAL A 85 -24.63 0.70 -14.95
N PRO A 86 -25.77 0.33 -14.35
CA PRO A 86 -26.18 -1.07 -14.19
C PRO A 86 -26.27 -1.86 -15.51
N ASP A 87 -26.77 -1.23 -16.57
CA ASP A 87 -26.92 -1.81 -17.91
C ASP A 87 -25.61 -1.87 -18.70
N GLY A 88 -24.59 -1.17 -18.20
CA GLY A 88 -23.26 -1.05 -18.77
C GLY A 88 -23.20 -0.15 -20.01
N VAL A 89 -22.09 0.56 -20.14
CA VAL A 89 -21.77 1.40 -21.30
C VAL A 89 -20.57 0.82 -22.05
N ASP A 90 -20.58 0.93 -23.38
CA ASP A 90 -19.38 0.65 -24.16
C ASP A 90 -18.35 1.76 -23.93
N PHE A 91 -17.25 1.38 -23.29
CA PHE A 91 -16.14 2.25 -22.97
C PHE A 91 -14.84 1.77 -23.63
N ASN A 92 -14.90 0.91 -24.66
CA ASN A 92 -13.74 0.26 -25.27
C ASN A 92 -12.76 -0.30 -24.21
N ALA A 93 -13.28 -0.99 -23.19
CA ALA A 93 -12.45 -1.54 -22.13
C ALA A 93 -11.44 -2.56 -22.68
N LEU A 94 -10.31 -2.73 -21.98
CA LEU A 94 -9.22 -3.62 -22.41
C LEU A 94 -9.65 -5.08 -22.62
N ASP A 95 -10.66 -5.54 -21.87
CA ASP A 95 -11.22 -6.89 -21.96
C ASP A 95 -12.46 -6.98 -22.89
N GLY A 96 -12.80 -5.89 -23.57
CA GLY A 96 -13.96 -5.79 -24.46
C GLY A 96 -15.33 -5.80 -23.76
N LYS A 97 -15.38 -5.81 -22.42
CA LYS A 97 -16.65 -5.82 -21.68
C LYS A 97 -17.20 -4.41 -21.49
N LYS A 98 -18.52 -4.32 -21.35
CA LYS A 98 -19.19 -3.07 -20.94
C LYS A 98 -18.78 -2.67 -19.52
N VAL A 99 -18.61 -1.37 -19.31
CA VAL A 99 -18.29 -0.78 -18.02
C VAL A 99 -19.57 -0.51 -17.24
N LYS A 100 -19.62 -0.96 -15.98
CA LYS A 100 -20.74 -0.77 -15.06
C LYS A 100 -20.42 0.15 -13.88
N LEU A 101 -19.14 0.36 -13.60
CA LEU A 101 -18.67 1.24 -12.54
C LEU A 101 -17.62 2.18 -13.11
N ILE A 102 -17.82 3.48 -12.95
CA ILE A 102 -16.88 4.52 -13.38
C ILE A 102 -16.39 5.26 -12.13
N ILE A 103 -15.08 5.38 -12.01
CA ILE A 103 -14.44 6.10 -10.90
C ILE A 103 -13.51 7.12 -11.50
N PHE A 104 -13.87 8.39 -11.46
CA PHE A 104 -13.06 9.41 -12.12
C PHE A 104 -12.16 10.15 -11.14
N ILE A 105 -11.02 10.63 -11.64
CA ILE A 105 -10.02 11.37 -10.85
C ILE A 105 -9.61 12.63 -11.60
N ILE A 106 -9.78 13.79 -10.99
CA ILE A 106 -9.31 15.07 -11.54
C ILE A 106 -8.45 15.74 -10.46
N GLY A 107 -7.27 16.23 -10.81
CA GLY A 107 -6.39 16.87 -9.82
C GLY A 107 -5.24 17.69 -10.41
N PRO A 108 -4.35 18.21 -9.54
CA PRO A 108 -3.21 19.03 -9.95
C PRO A 108 -2.19 18.29 -10.83
N THR A 109 -1.48 19.04 -11.66
CA THR A 109 -0.32 18.57 -12.44
C THR A 109 0.92 18.32 -11.57
N GLU A 110 1.14 19.12 -10.52
CA GLU A 110 2.36 19.08 -9.69
C GLU A 110 2.46 17.86 -8.74
N GLU A 111 1.37 17.13 -8.52
CA GLU A 111 1.27 16.10 -7.48
C GLU A 111 1.19 14.66 -8.04
N THR A 112 2.07 14.35 -8.99
CA THR A 112 2.05 13.07 -9.72
C THR A 112 2.12 11.85 -8.79
N ASN A 113 2.96 11.89 -7.74
CA ASN A 113 3.06 10.79 -6.77
C ASN A 113 1.74 10.54 -6.02
N LYS A 114 0.99 11.60 -5.69
CA LYS A 114 -0.32 11.48 -5.04
C LYS A 114 -1.34 10.88 -6.00
N HIS A 115 -1.32 11.26 -7.26
CA HIS A 115 -2.18 10.68 -8.29
C HIS A 115 -1.97 9.17 -8.40
N ILE A 116 -0.71 8.72 -8.53
CA ILE A 116 -0.36 7.29 -8.61
C ILE A 116 -0.83 6.55 -7.34
N LYS A 117 -0.70 7.17 -6.17
CA LYS A 117 -1.18 6.58 -4.90
C LYS A 117 -2.70 6.39 -4.90
N ILE A 118 -3.48 7.40 -5.29
CA ILE A 118 -4.96 7.28 -5.39
C ILE A 118 -5.33 6.16 -6.37
N LEU A 119 -4.75 6.17 -7.57
CA LEU A 119 -4.99 5.14 -8.58
C LEU A 119 -4.68 3.73 -8.06
N SER A 120 -3.57 3.59 -7.34
CA SER A 120 -3.17 2.31 -6.76
C SER A 120 -4.15 1.83 -5.68
N GLU A 121 -4.59 2.70 -4.77
CA GLU A 121 -5.63 2.38 -3.77
C GLU A 121 -6.94 1.94 -4.41
N ILE A 122 -7.41 2.68 -5.43
CA ILE A 122 -8.64 2.36 -6.17
C ILE A 122 -8.50 1.03 -6.92
N SER A 123 -7.43 0.86 -7.70
CA SER A 123 -7.22 -0.36 -8.50
C SER A 123 -7.17 -1.61 -7.62
N ARG A 124 -6.56 -1.53 -6.44
CA ARG A 124 -6.51 -2.65 -5.48
C ARG A 124 -7.89 -3.00 -4.95
N ALA A 125 -8.67 -2.02 -4.50
CA ALA A 125 -9.99 -2.29 -3.94
C ALA A 125 -10.94 -2.95 -4.93
N LEU A 126 -10.84 -2.58 -6.20
CA LEU A 126 -11.72 -3.10 -7.25
C LEU A 126 -11.29 -4.47 -7.81
N ARG A 127 -10.09 -4.95 -7.47
CA ARG A 127 -9.64 -6.30 -7.86
C ARG A 127 -10.31 -7.39 -7.02
N ILE A 128 -10.86 -7.05 -5.85
CA ILE A 128 -11.54 -8.01 -5.00
C ILE A 128 -12.82 -8.51 -5.70
N PRO A 129 -12.99 -9.83 -5.87
CA PRO A 129 -14.21 -10.40 -6.44
C PRO A 129 -15.45 -9.97 -5.65
N GLY A 130 -16.51 -9.53 -6.35
CA GLY A 130 -17.78 -9.15 -5.73
C GLY A 130 -17.92 -7.66 -5.42
N VAL A 131 -16.82 -6.92 -5.26
CA VAL A 131 -16.86 -5.49 -4.88
C VAL A 131 -17.53 -4.63 -5.95
N VAL A 132 -17.24 -4.87 -7.22
CA VAL A 132 -17.88 -4.11 -8.32
C VAL A 132 -19.39 -4.36 -8.32
N GLN A 133 -19.82 -5.61 -8.11
CA GLN A 133 -21.23 -5.97 -8.06
C GLN A 133 -21.93 -5.32 -6.86
N GLU A 134 -21.28 -5.31 -5.70
CA GLU A 134 -21.77 -4.66 -4.48
C GLU A 134 -21.96 -3.15 -4.70
N LEU A 135 -20.95 -2.48 -5.27
CA LEU A 135 -21.00 -1.05 -5.56
C LEU A 135 -22.10 -0.71 -6.58
N VAL A 136 -22.22 -1.48 -7.66
CA VAL A 136 -23.26 -1.27 -8.68
C VAL A 136 -24.67 -1.51 -8.13
N ALA A 137 -24.82 -2.39 -7.13
CA ALA A 137 -26.11 -2.68 -6.48
C ALA A 137 -26.50 -1.68 -5.37
N ALA A 138 -25.67 -0.67 -5.08
CA ALA A 138 -25.97 0.34 -4.08
C ALA A 138 -27.29 1.06 -4.38
N ARG A 139 -28.11 1.28 -3.35
CA ARG A 139 -29.47 1.82 -3.49
C ARG A 139 -29.52 3.36 -3.42
N ASP A 140 -28.50 3.97 -2.84
CA ASP A 140 -28.38 5.42 -2.71
C ASP A 140 -26.91 5.86 -2.65
N LYS A 141 -26.70 7.18 -2.71
CA LYS A 141 -25.36 7.82 -2.70
C LYS A 141 -24.57 7.52 -1.43
N GLN A 142 -25.25 7.45 -0.28
CA GLN A 142 -24.60 7.22 1.00
C GLN A 142 -24.07 5.79 1.08
N ILE A 143 -24.90 4.79 0.73
CA ILE A 143 -24.51 3.39 0.68
C ILE A 143 -23.35 3.20 -0.30
N LEU A 144 -23.44 3.77 -1.51
CA LEU A 144 -22.35 3.67 -2.50
C LEU A 144 -21.03 4.22 -1.95
N LYS A 145 -21.07 5.40 -1.32
CA LYS A 145 -19.91 6.04 -0.70
C LYS A 145 -19.33 5.19 0.43
N GLU A 146 -20.17 4.74 1.35
CA GLU A 146 -19.76 3.95 2.51
C GLU A 146 -19.17 2.61 2.09
N THR A 147 -19.82 1.89 1.16
CA THR A 147 -19.31 0.63 0.60
C THR A 147 -17.97 0.83 -0.08
N PHE A 148 -17.81 1.89 -0.87
CA PHE A 148 -16.54 2.19 -1.53
C PHE A 148 -15.42 2.49 -0.52
N LEU A 149 -15.68 3.38 0.45
CA LEU A 149 -14.71 3.75 1.47
C LEU A 149 -14.35 2.57 2.39
N LYS A 150 -15.32 1.72 2.73
CA LYS A 150 -15.10 0.49 3.47
C LYS A 150 -14.14 -0.43 2.70
N ASN A 151 -14.41 -0.69 1.42
CA ASN A 151 -13.55 -1.54 0.60
C ASN A 151 -12.14 -0.97 0.44
N ILE A 152 -11.96 0.35 0.36
CA ILE A 152 -10.62 0.98 0.36
C ILE A 152 -9.92 0.78 1.71
N ARG A 153 -10.62 0.96 2.84
CA ARG A 153 -10.07 0.78 4.20
C ARG A 153 -9.72 -0.67 4.51
N ASP A 154 -10.61 -1.60 4.21
CA ASP A 154 -10.42 -3.03 4.49
C ASP A 154 -9.21 -3.57 3.72
N ASN A 155 -8.98 -3.10 2.49
CA ASN A 155 -7.76 -3.40 1.74
C ASN A 155 -6.49 -2.88 2.43
N ILE A 156 -6.51 -1.67 3.00
CA ILE A 156 -5.37 -1.13 3.75
C ILE A 156 -5.09 -1.96 5.01
N LEU A 157 -6.14 -2.43 5.69
CA LEU A 157 -6.03 -3.24 6.91
C LEU A 157 -5.48 -4.66 6.63
N VAL A 158 -5.89 -5.27 5.51
CA VAL A 158 -5.35 -6.55 5.00
C VAL A 158 -3.89 -6.40 4.58
N GLU A 159 -3.53 -5.31 3.89
CA GLU A 159 -2.14 -5.06 3.45
C GLU A 159 -1.18 -4.83 4.62
N ASP A 160 -1.65 -4.31 5.76
CA ASP A 160 -0.82 -4.12 6.95
C ASP A 160 -0.70 -5.41 7.80
N SER A 161 -1.59 -6.40 7.62
CA SER A 161 -1.39 -7.76 8.17
C SER A 161 -0.35 -8.57 7.38
N ASP A 162 -0.25 -8.37 6.07
CA ASP A 162 0.68 -9.12 5.20
C ASP A 162 2.08 -8.51 5.10
N LYS A 163 2.25 -7.22 5.44
CA LYS A 163 3.59 -6.62 5.52
C LYS A 163 4.40 -7.30 6.60
N LYS A 164 5.54 -7.87 6.19
CA LYS A 164 6.50 -8.51 7.09
C LYS A 164 7.68 -7.58 7.37
N ARG A 165 8.35 -7.83 8.48
CA ARG A 165 9.65 -7.26 8.82
C ARG A 165 10.61 -8.40 9.13
N ILE A 166 11.85 -8.25 8.69
CA ILE A 166 12.94 -9.10 9.15
C ILE A 166 13.55 -8.40 10.37
N ILE A 167 13.57 -9.12 11.49
CA ILE A 167 14.30 -8.74 12.69
C ILE A 167 15.57 -9.58 12.74
N GLN A 168 16.71 -8.91 12.86
CA GLN A 168 18.01 -9.53 13.09
C GLN A 168 18.45 -9.20 14.51
N VAL A 169 18.67 -10.23 15.34
CA VAL A 169 19.14 -10.08 16.71
C VAL A 169 20.52 -10.69 16.82
N PHE A 170 21.52 -9.86 17.10
CA PHE A 170 22.89 -10.29 17.36
C PHE A 170 23.02 -10.57 18.85
N VAL A 171 23.17 -11.84 19.21
CA VAL A 171 23.23 -12.32 20.58
C VAL A 171 24.68 -12.68 20.92
N GLN A 172 25.28 -11.93 21.84
CA GLN A 172 26.65 -12.17 22.32
C GLN A 172 26.70 -12.80 23.71
N ASP A 173 25.54 -13.06 24.30
CA ASP A 173 25.35 -13.62 25.63
C ASP A 173 24.57 -14.93 25.52
N SER A 174 25.21 -16.06 25.85
CA SER A 174 24.62 -17.39 25.72
C SER A 174 23.41 -17.58 26.63
N ASP A 175 23.37 -16.91 27.77
CA ASP A 175 22.33 -17.12 28.79
C ASP A 175 21.01 -16.49 28.35
N LYS A 176 21.07 -15.44 27.54
CA LYS A 176 19.90 -14.72 27.00
C LYS A 176 19.32 -15.38 25.75
N MET A 177 20.07 -16.25 25.08
CA MET A 177 19.66 -16.85 23.81
C MET A 177 18.29 -17.53 23.87
N LYS A 178 18.09 -18.38 24.88
CA LYS A 178 16.86 -19.16 25.02
C LYS A 178 15.64 -18.27 25.20
N ALA A 179 15.73 -17.28 26.10
CA ALA A 179 14.64 -16.34 26.37
C ALA A 179 14.27 -15.51 25.12
N ILE A 180 15.27 -15.06 24.35
CA ILE A 180 15.03 -14.31 23.12
C ILE A 180 14.31 -15.17 22.07
N LEU A 181 14.69 -16.45 21.93
CA LEU A 181 14.02 -17.37 21.02
C LEU A 181 12.57 -17.63 21.43
N GLU A 182 12.31 -17.84 22.73
CA GLU A 182 10.96 -18.06 23.25
C GLU A 182 10.06 -16.84 22.99
N GLU A 183 10.57 -15.63 23.19
CA GLU A 183 9.82 -14.41 22.88
C GLU A 183 9.50 -14.28 21.39
N LEU A 184 10.49 -14.51 20.53
CA LEU A 184 10.29 -14.46 19.08
C LEU A 184 9.32 -15.53 18.60
N LEU A 185 9.38 -16.76 19.15
CA LEU A 185 8.45 -17.83 18.84
C LEU A 185 7.01 -17.49 19.24
N SER A 186 6.81 -16.82 20.39
CA SER A 186 5.47 -16.42 20.86
C SER A 186 4.74 -15.47 19.89
N LEU A 187 5.48 -14.83 18.98
CA LEU A 187 4.94 -13.90 17.99
C LEU A 187 4.55 -14.59 16.67
N ASN A 188 4.64 -15.93 16.61
CA ASN A 188 4.34 -16.74 15.42
C ASN A 188 5.06 -16.22 14.16
N PRO A 189 6.40 -16.25 14.14
CA PRO A 189 7.17 -15.78 13.00
C PRO A 189 6.91 -16.67 11.79
N SER A 190 6.83 -16.06 10.60
CA SER A 190 6.75 -16.79 9.33
C SER A 190 8.06 -17.52 9.00
N SER A 191 9.19 -17.03 9.50
CA SER A 191 10.45 -17.77 9.51
C SER A 191 11.28 -17.39 10.73
N LEU A 192 12.00 -18.34 11.29
CA LEU A 192 12.93 -18.13 12.40
C LEU A 192 14.17 -18.99 12.16
N ILE A 193 15.32 -18.33 12.00
CA ILE A 193 16.60 -18.94 11.66
C ILE A 193 17.64 -18.49 12.67
N VAL A 194 18.51 -19.40 13.10
CA VAL A 194 19.69 -19.08 13.90
C VAL A 194 20.92 -19.35 13.06
N LEU A 195 21.78 -18.33 12.92
CA LEU A 195 23.07 -18.42 12.25
C LEU A 195 24.19 -18.37 13.29
N ASP A 196 25.15 -19.27 13.14
CA ASP A 196 26.36 -19.29 13.97
C ASP A 196 27.42 -18.33 13.41
N GLY A 197 27.91 -17.44 14.26
CA GLY A 197 28.97 -16.50 13.93
C GLY A 197 30.27 -16.89 14.62
N GLU A 198 31.38 -16.78 13.90
CA GLU A 198 32.72 -16.83 14.50
C GLU A 198 33.28 -15.43 14.66
N ASN A 199 34.01 -15.21 15.75
CA ASN A 199 34.69 -13.94 15.97
C ASN A 199 35.81 -13.77 14.92
N ALA A 200 35.80 -12.64 14.21
CA ALA A 200 36.82 -12.31 13.20
C ALA A 200 38.25 -12.35 13.77
N HIS A 201 38.42 -12.15 15.08
CA HIS A 201 39.69 -12.32 15.78
C HIS A 201 40.39 -13.65 15.45
N ASN A 202 39.64 -14.76 15.32
CA ASN A 202 40.17 -16.09 15.01
C ASN A 202 40.90 -16.15 13.66
N TYR A 203 40.60 -15.21 12.76
CA TYR A 203 41.22 -15.08 11.45
C TYR A 203 42.28 -13.99 11.46
N LEU A 204 41.98 -12.84 12.07
CA LEU A 204 42.83 -11.65 12.03
C LEU A 204 44.12 -11.81 12.84
N VAL A 205 44.11 -12.56 13.95
CA VAL A 205 45.32 -12.83 14.75
C VAL A 205 46.38 -13.63 13.98
N LYS A 206 45.96 -14.35 12.94
CA LYS A 206 46.87 -15.11 12.06
C LYS A 206 47.59 -14.22 11.04
N ILE A 207 47.19 -12.95 10.92
CA ILE A 207 47.79 -11.97 10.01
C ILE A 207 48.87 -11.19 10.79
N PRO A 208 50.18 -11.29 10.45
CA PRO A 208 51.27 -10.71 11.23
C PRO A 208 51.15 -9.21 11.49
N LEU A 209 50.59 -8.46 10.53
CA LEU A 209 50.38 -7.03 10.63
C LEU A 209 49.30 -6.65 11.67
N LEU A 210 48.34 -7.55 11.94
CA LEU A 210 47.15 -7.27 12.75
C LEU A 210 47.19 -7.93 14.13
N ALA A 211 48.11 -8.86 14.36
CA ALA A 211 48.21 -9.65 15.58
C ALA A 211 48.36 -8.82 16.88
N GLY A 212 48.93 -7.61 16.79
CA GLY A 212 49.15 -6.73 17.95
C GLY A 212 47.99 -5.80 18.32
N PHE A 213 47.03 -5.59 17.41
CA PHE A 213 46.01 -4.53 17.53
C PHE A 213 44.70 -5.00 18.18
N TRP A 214 44.44 -6.30 18.21
CA TRP A 214 43.19 -6.87 18.72
C TRP A 214 43.42 -7.57 20.06
N ARG A 215 43.41 -6.79 21.15
CA ARG A 215 43.57 -7.26 22.54
C ARG A 215 42.27 -7.23 23.36
N ASP A 216 41.12 -7.10 22.71
CA ASP A 216 39.84 -6.97 23.40
C ASP A 216 39.28 -8.30 23.91
N ASN A 217 38.54 -8.23 25.01
CA ASN A 217 37.99 -9.36 25.75
C ASN A 217 37.19 -10.30 24.83
N LYS A 218 37.65 -11.55 24.75
CA LYS A 218 37.01 -12.64 24.01
C LYS A 218 35.52 -12.72 24.33
N ARG A 219 34.69 -12.42 23.33
CA ARG A 219 33.33 -12.93 23.25
C ARG A 219 33.35 -14.04 22.23
N ASP A 220 33.48 -15.26 22.74
CA ASP A 220 33.53 -16.47 21.92
C ASP A 220 32.12 -16.87 21.44
N TYR A 221 31.07 -16.27 22.01
CA TYR A 221 29.69 -16.52 21.63
C TYR A 221 29.14 -15.40 20.74
N CYS A 222 28.76 -15.75 19.52
CA CYS A 222 28.03 -14.87 18.61
C CYS A 222 27.02 -15.69 17.82
N LYS A 223 25.73 -15.40 17.99
CA LYS A 223 24.66 -15.94 17.15
C LYS A 223 23.81 -14.82 16.58
N ILE A 224 23.31 -15.02 15.36
CA ILE A 224 22.38 -14.09 14.72
C ILE A 224 21.05 -14.79 14.57
N ILE A 225 20.01 -14.26 15.21
CA ILE A 225 18.64 -14.73 15.02
C ILE A 225 17.99 -13.88 13.93
N LEU A 226 17.51 -14.52 12.86
CA LEU A 226 16.72 -13.89 11.81
C LEU A 226 15.26 -14.33 11.97
N ALA A 227 14.37 -13.39 12.25
CA ALA A 227 12.94 -13.65 12.38
C ALA A 227 12.15 -12.80 11.37
N THR A 228 11.30 -13.44 10.57
CA THR A 228 10.33 -12.74 9.73
C THR A 228 8.99 -12.71 10.45
N ILE A 229 8.55 -11.54 10.88
CA ILE A 229 7.30 -11.38 11.64
C ILE A 229 6.38 -10.36 10.97
N SER A 230 5.10 -10.36 11.36
CA SER A 230 4.18 -9.30 10.95
C SER A 230 4.70 -7.94 11.40
N LYS A 231 4.60 -6.94 10.52
CA LYS A 231 4.99 -5.56 10.79
C LYS A 231 4.30 -5.00 12.04
N LYS A 232 3.04 -5.37 12.29
CA LYS A 232 2.26 -4.96 13.47
C LYS A 232 2.90 -5.42 14.79
N LEU A 233 3.64 -6.53 14.76
CA LEU A 233 4.28 -7.13 15.94
C LEU A 233 5.74 -6.67 16.11
N SER A 234 6.32 -5.91 15.18
CA SER A 234 7.76 -5.60 15.24
C SER A 234 8.16 -4.76 16.44
N ASN A 235 7.35 -3.76 16.80
CA ASN A 235 7.65 -2.92 17.95
C ASN A 235 7.51 -3.71 19.26
N GLU A 236 6.53 -4.62 19.32
CA GLU A 236 6.34 -5.50 20.46
C GLU A 236 7.51 -6.48 20.60
N ALA A 237 7.97 -7.09 19.50
CA ALA A 237 9.15 -7.94 19.50
C ALA A 237 10.38 -7.22 20.08
N ILE A 238 10.66 -6.01 19.59
CA ILE A 238 11.78 -5.19 20.08
C ILE A 238 11.61 -4.90 21.58
N ARG A 239 10.39 -4.58 22.03
CA ARG A 239 10.10 -4.28 23.44
C ARG A 239 10.36 -5.48 24.35
N ARG A 240 9.95 -6.68 23.95
CA ARG A 240 10.13 -7.90 24.76
C ARG A 240 11.59 -8.35 24.80
N ILE A 241 12.27 -8.31 23.66
CA ILE A 241 13.72 -8.58 23.60
C ILE A 241 14.49 -7.56 24.46
N LYS A 242 14.04 -6.28 24.46
CA LYS A 242 14.58 -5.24 25.34
C LYS A 242 14.45 -5.56 26.82
N GLN A 243 13.39 -6.26 27.25
CA GLN A 243 13.21 -6.63 28.66
C GLN A 243 14.14 -7.77 29.11
N ILE A 244 14.66 -8.56 28.17
CA ILE A 244 15.59 -9.66 28.45
C ILE A 244 17.04 -9.15 28.57
N SER A 245 17.35 -8.04 27.91
CA SER A 245 18.69 -7.46 27.94
C SER A 245 18.67 -6.15 28.71
N ASP A 246 19.19 -6.21 29.93
CA ASP A 246 19.28 -5.06 30.84
C ASP A 246 20.07 -3.87 30.26
N ASP A 247 20.92 -4.09 29.24
CA ASP A 247 21.79 -3.05 28.64
C ASP A 247 21.82 -3.08 27.10
N ILE A 248 20.83 -2.47 26.44
CA ILE A 248 20.90 -2.19 24.98
C ILE A 248 21.58 -0.84 24.68
N ASN A 249 21.69 0.02 25.68
CA ASN A 249 22.43 1.28 25.54
C ASN A 249 23.95 1.08 25.66
N GLU A 250 24.41 -0.09 26.11
CA GLU A 250 25.78 -0.52 25.88
C GLU A 250 25.89 -1.21 24.51
N PRO A 251 26.58 -0.62 23.53
CA PRO A 251 26.67 -1.14 22.16
C PRO A 251 27.33 -2.52 22.06
N ASN A 252 27.84 -3.05 23.16
CA ASN A 252 28.62 -4.27 23.19
C ASN A 252 27.76 -5.53 23.32
N ASN A 253 26.56 -5.51 23.93
CA ASN A 253 25.89 -6.77 24.35
C ASN A 253 24.85 -7.33 23.37
N MET A 254 24.08 -6.47 22.70
CA MET A 254 23.05 -6.94 21.77
C MET A 254 22.68 -5.86 20.76
N LEU A 255 22.65 -6.24 19.48
CA LEU A 255 22.23 -5.36 18.38
C LEU A 255 20.94 -5.92 17.76
N ILE A 256 19.95 -5.05 17.57
CA ILE A 256 18.71 -5.39 16.87
C ILE A 256 18.59 -4.54 15.61
N ILE A 257 18.52 -5.18 14.46
CA ILE A 257 18.28 -4.53 13.16
C ILE A 257 16.88 -4.92 12.69
N VAL A 258 16.10 -3.93 12.24
CA VAL A 258 14.76 -4.17 11.69
C VAL A 258 14.70 -3.63 10.28
N GLN A 259 14.29 -4.49 9.35
CA GLN A 259 14.21 -4.16 7.92
C GLN A 259 12.77 -4.37 7.44
N ASP A 260 12.25 -3.37 6.71
CA ASP A 260 10.98 -3.51 6.01
C ASP A 260 11.15 -4.47 4.82
N VAL A 261 10.26 -5.46 4.71
CA VAL A 261 10.24 -6.34 3.54
C VAL A 261 9.33 -5.70 2.49
N VAL A 262 9.94 -5.15 1.45
CA VAL A 262 9.24 -4.38 0.39
C VAL A 262 8.71 -5.29 -0.72
N TYR A 263 9.29 -6.47 -0.88
CA TYR A 263 8.89 -7.47 -1.88
C TYR A 263 9.22 -8.88 -1.37
N ILE A 264 8.28 -9.82 -1.54
CA ILE A 264 8.44 -11.25 -1.27
C ILE A 264 7.97 -11.97 -2.53
N THR A 265 8.73 -12.96 -2.99
CA THR A 265 8.34 -13.88 -4.06
C THR A 265 8.60 -15.31 -3.59
N GLY A 266 7.69 -16.23 -3.92
CA GLY A 266 7.75 -17.63 -3.50
C GLY A 266 7.09 -17.89 -2.15
N GLU A 267 5.76 -17.80 -2.09
CA GLU A 267 5.01 -18.57 -1.09
C GLU A 267 5.00 -20.02 -1.54
N ILE A 268 5.79 -20.87 -0.87
CA ILE A 268 5.46 -22.29 -0.78
C ILE A 268 4.48 -22.38 0.38
N GLU A 269 3.19 -22.27 0.06
CA GLU A 269 2.13 -22.70 0.96
C GLU A 269 2.27 -24.21 1.18
N PHE A 270 2.35 -24.63 2.44
CA PHE A 270 2.10 -26.02 2.86
C PHE A 270 0.68 -26.12 3.41
#